data_AF-A0A2E0FKA7-F1
#
_entry.id   AF-A0A2E0FKA7-F1
#
_cell.length_a   1.000
_cell.length_b   1.000
_cell.length_c   1.000
_cell.angle_alpha   90.00
_cell.angle_beta   90.00
_cell.angle_gamma   90.00
#
_symmetry.space_group_name_H-M   'P 1'
#
loop_
_entity.id
_entity.type
_entity.pdbx_description
1 polymer ?
#
loop_
_entity_poly.entity_id
_entity_poly.type
_entity_poly.pdbx_seq_one_letter_code
_entity_poly.pdbx_strand_id
1 'polypeptide(L)'
;MAINIPSSVFNTYNEAVLLFTRTATLVYPEKKEDCPNCIIDNMAGRSRSVSRYQDGGPYPFERGMPCPMCGGKGYKASEASDDITVRIYWEKKFWVDVGAPIDVPDGGLQTIAYLTDLEKIEKCKYMIPKYDGIENYHVNARYERAGVSFPQGFKQNETKYVVTFWKRING
;
A
#
# COMPACT_ATOMS: atom_id res chain seq x y z
N MET A 1 -23.55 -13.73 30.80
CA MET A 1 -24.02 -12.33 30.87
C MET A 1 -23.20 -11.51 29.89
N ALA A 2 -23.82 -10.87 28.90
CA ALA A 2 -23.11 -9.93 28.04
C ALA A 2 -22.93 -8.62 28.81
N ILE A 3 -21.69 -8.19 29.02
CA ILE A 3 -21.40 -6.84 29.48
C ILE A 3 -21.90 -5.89 28.38
N ASN A 4 -22.87 -5.05 28.69
CA ASN A 4 -23.35 -4.02 27.77
C ASN A 4 -22.56 -2.74 28.06
N ILE A 5 -21.58 -2.43 27.22
CA ILE A 5 -20.72 -1.26 27.41
C ILE A 5 -21.46 -0.04 26.84
N PRO A 6 -21.58 1.06 27.60
CA PRO A 6 -22.21 2.28 27.10
C PRO A 6 -21.52 2.82 25.85
N SER A 7 -22.31 3.33 24.89
CA SER A 7 -21.80 3.91 23.64
C SER A 7 -20.83 5.08 23.85
N SER A 8 -20.99 5.84 24.94
CA SER A 8 -20.09 6.93 25.31
C SER A 8 -18.65 6.48 25.51
N VAL A 9 -18.42 5.27 26.04
CA VAL A 9 -17.08 4.72 26.25
C VAL A 9 -16.40 4.42 24.91
N PHE A 10 -17.16 3.94 23.92
CA PHE A 10 -16.63 3.72 22.58
C PHE A 10 -16.27 5.03 21.88
N ASN A 11 -17.04 6.11 22.09
CA ASN A 11 -16.70 7.43 21.54
C ASN A 11 -15.38 7.94 22.09
N THR A 12 -15.20 7.92 23.42
CA THR A 12 -13.95 8.35 24.05
C THR A 12 -12.77 7.47 23.64
N TYR A 13 -13.00 6.16 23.47
CA TYR A 13 -11.99 5.25 22.95
C TYR A 13 -11.58 5.62 21.52
N ASN A 14 -12.54 5.84 20.63
CA ASN A 14 -12.27 6.19 19.23
C ASN A 14 -11.55 7.53 19.11
N GLU A 15 -11.89 8.51 19.95
CA GLU A 15 -11.18 9.80 20.06
C GLU A 15 -9.73 9.60 20.55
N ALA A 16 -9.54 8.79 21.60
CA ALA A 16 -8.21 8.50 22.12
C ALA A 16 -7.33 7.76 21.10
N VAL A 17 -7.92 6.90 20.26
CA VAL A 17 -7.18 6.21 19.18
C VAL A 17 -6.55 7.21 18.22
N LEU A 18 -7.23 8.32 17.89
CA LEU A 18 -6.71 9.36 16.99
C LEU A 18 -5.45 10.06 17.53
N LEU A 19 -5.21 10.05 18.85
CA LEU A 19 -4.00 10.62 19.45
C LEU A 19 -2.75 9.77 19.18
N PHE A 20 -2.94 8.48 18.88
CA PHE A 20 -1.85 7.52 18.67
C PHE A 20 -1.72 7.06 17.22
N THR A 21 -2.58 7.53 16.32
CA THR A 21 -2.50 7.22 14.89
C THR A 21 -1.45 8.10 14.21
N ARG A 22 -0.84 7.53 13.18
CA ARG A 22 0.15 8.17 12.31
C ARG A 22 -0.28 7.97 10.87
N THR A 23 0.23 8.79 9.97
CA THR A 23 0.00 8.61 8.53
C THR A 23 0.96 7.54 7.99
N ALA A 24 0.49 6.70 7.10
CA ALA A 24 1.30 5.77 6.34
C ALA A 24 0.89 5.82 4.88
N THR A 25 1.89 5.80 3.99
CA THR A 25 1.67 5.76 2.55
C THR A 25 1.67 4.33 2.07
N LEU A 26 0.56 3.89 1.49
CA LEU A 26 0.46 2.64 0.76
C LEU A 26 0.87 2.88 -0.68
N VAL A 27 1.82 2.10 -1.19
CA VAL A 27 2.22 2.12 -2.60
C VAL A 27 1.64 0.89 -3.28
N TYR A 28 0.92 1.11 -4.38
CA TYR A 28 0.28 0.05 -5.15
C TYR A 28 1.23 -0.48 -6.23
N PRO A 29 1.00 -1.71 -6.74
CA PRO A 29 1.72 -2.19 -7.91
C PRO A 29 1.52 -1.25 -9.11
N GLU A 30 2.58 -1.06 -9.88
CA GLU A 30 2.57 -0.26 -11.11
C GLU A 30 1.46 -0.73 -12.06
N LYS A 31 0.59 0.20 -12.44
CA LYS A 31 -0.35 -0.04 -13.54
C LYS A 31 0.34 0.27 -14.85
N LYS A 32 0.27 -0.67 -15.78
CA LYS A 32 0.73 -0.46 -17.15
C LYS A 32 -0.43 0.15 -17.93
N GLU A 33 -0.29 1.42 -18.26
CA GLU A 33 -1.21 2.11 -19.15
C GLU A 33 -0.61 2.14 -20.55
N ASP A 34 -1.42 1.88 -21.57
CA ASP A 34 -0.98 1.93 -22.95
C ASP A 34 -0.44 3.33 -23.28
N CYS A 35 0.66 3.38 -24.02
CA CYS A 35 1.24 4.67 -24.39
C CYS A 35 0.31 5.38 -25.39
N PRO A 36 -0.18 6.60 -25.09
CA PRO A 36 -1.08 7.30 -26.00
C PRO A 36 -0.37 7.84 -27.26
N ASN A 37 0.94 7.63 -27.37
CA ASN A 37 1.74 8.09 -28.50
C ASN A 37 2.21 6.94 -29.42
N CYS A 38 2.19 5.68 -28.95
CA CYS A 38 2.70 4.58 -29.75
C CYS A 38 2.06 3.23 -29.46
N ILE A 39 2.01 2.39 -30.49
CA ILE A 39 1.56 1.00 -30.42
C ILE A 39 2.78 0.11 -30.66
N ILE A 40 2.88 -1.00 -29.92
CA ILE A 40 3.94 -2.00 -30.14
C ILE A 40 3.50 -2.95 -31.24
N ASP A 41 4.30 -3.09 -32.30
CA ASP A 41 4.14 -4.14 -33.27
C ASP A 41 4.87 -5.41 -32.80
N ASN A 42 4.11 -6.43 -32.36
CA ASN A 42 4.65 -7.70 -31.88
C ASN A 42 5.07 -8.67 -33.01
N MET A 43 4.87 -8.32 -34.28
CA MET A 43 5.22 -9.19 -35.42
C MET A 43 6.73 -9.28 -35.70
N ALA A 44 7.54 -8.35 -35.20
CA ALA A 44 9.00 -8.41 -35.31
C ALA A 44 9.58 -9.06 -34.04
N GLY A 45 9.84 -10.38 -34.11
CA GLY A 45 10.06 -11.25 -32.96
C GLY A 45 10.93 -10.71 -31.81
N ARG A 46 10.48 -10.95 -30.58
CA ARG A 46 11.10 -10.96 -29.22
C ARG A 46 12.20 -9.95 -28.82
N SER A 47 12.76 -9.14 -29.72
CA SER A 47 13.96 -8.33 -29.43
C SER A 47 13.94 -6.93 -30.04
N ARG A 48 12.87 -6.53 -30.75
CA ARG A 48 12.70 -5.15 -31.26
C ARG A 48 11.25 -4.71 -31.18
N SER A 49 10.86 -4.09 -30.07
CA SER A 49 9.61 -3.31 -29.99
C SER A 49 9.78 -2.05 -30.84
N VAL A 50 9.56 -2.16 -32.15
CA VAL A 50 9.49 -0.96 -33.01
C VAL A 50 8.17 -0.28 -32.71
N SER A 51 8.20 0.70 -31.81
CA SER A 51 7.05 1.55 -31.54
C SER A 51 6.57 2.19 -32.83
N ARG A 52 5.32 1.99 -33.21
CA ARG A 52 4.66 2.70 -34.31
C ARG A 52 3.91 3.90 -33.73
N TYR A 53 4.14 5.08 -34.27
CA TYR A 53 3.40 6.28 -33.89
C TYR A 53 1.89 6.09 -34.12
N GLN A 54 1.07 6.52 -33.16
CA GLN A 54 -0.38 6.50 -33.25
C GLN A 54 -0.89 7.86 -33.76
N ASP A 55 -1.75 7.84 -34.79
CA ASP A 55 -2.32 9.07 -35.35
C ASP A 55 -3.15 9.81 -34.28
N GLY A 56 -2.82 11.08 -34.04
CA GLY A 56 -3.37 11.89 -32.95
C GLY A 56 -2.55 11.89 -31.66
N GLY A 57 -1.40 11.21 -31.63
CA GLY A 57 -0.47 11.27 -30.51
C GLY A 57 0.15 12.67 -30.31
N PRO A 58 0.59 13.01 -29.10
CA PRO A 58 1.15 14.33 -28.78
C PRO A 58 2.51 14.61 -29.44
N TYR A 59 3.30 13.58 -29.76
CA TYR A 59 4.65 13.74 -30.32
C TYR A 59 4.89 12.82 -31.51
N PRO A 60 4.84 13.33 -32.76
CA PRO A 60 5.12 12.52 -33.94
C PRO A 60 6.59 12.06 -33.96
N PHE A 61 6.81 10.82 -34.38
CA PHE A 61 8.15 10.24 -34.54
C PHE A 61 8.16 9.21 -35.69
N GLU A 62 9.33 9.03 -36.32
CA GLU A 62 9.48 8.13 -37.46
C GLU A 62 9.45 6.65 -37.06
N ARG A 63 8.93 5.80 -37.97
CA ARG A 63 8.90 4.35 -37.77
C ARG A 63 10.32 3.81 -37.64
N GLY A 64 10.61 3.10 -36.55
CA GLY A 64 11.96 2.61 -36.24
C GLY A 64 12.64 3.36 -35.10
N MET A 65 12.15 4.55 -34.74
CA MET A 65 12.67 5.32 -33.61
C MET A 65 11.96 4.92 -32.30
N PRO A 66 12.67 4.92 -31.16
CA PRO A 66 12.04 4.75 -29.85
C PRO A 66 11.04 5.88 -29.61
N CYS A 67 9.82 5.54 -29.19
CA CYS A 67 8.81 6.53 -28.86
C CYS A 67 9.35 7.50 -27.80
N PRO A 68 9.29 8.84 -28.02
CA PRO A 68 9.87 9.83 -27.11
C PRO A 68 9.16 9.89 -25.75
N MET A 69 7.94 9.37 -25.64
CA MET A 69 7.16 9.40 -24.39
C MET A 69 7.38 8.16 -23.50
N CYS A 70 7.53 6.98 -24.08
CA CYS A 70 7.70 5.72 -23.33
C CYS A 70 9.06 5.04 -23.55
N GLY A 71 9.96 5.65 -24.33
CA GLY A 71 11.27 5.10 -24.67
C GLY A 71 11.21 3.79 -25.46
N GLY A 72 10.14 3.56 -26.23
CA GLY A 72 9.94 2.31 -26.99
C GLY A 72 9.42 1.12 -26.16
N LYS A 73 9.02 1.33 -24.90
CA LYS A 73 8.39 0.31 -24.05
C LYS A 73 6.92 0.04 -24.39
N GLY A 74 6.25 1.01 -25.03
CA GLY A 74 4.85 0.95 -25.45
C GLY A 74 3.80 1.05 -24.35
N TYR A 75 4.22 1.15 -23.09
CA TYR A 75 3.37 1.44 -21.95
C TYR A 75 4.05 2.45 -21.03
N LYS A 76 3.24 3.17 -20.25
CA LYS A 76 3.69 4.00 -19.12
C LYS A 76 3.36 3.25 -17.84
N ALA A 77 4.37 3.03 -16.99
CA ALA A 77 4.15 2.52 -15.64
C ALA A 77 3.82 3.72 -14.74
N SER A 78 2.62 3.74 -14.17
CA SER A 78 2.22 4.70 -13.15
C SER A 78 2.17 3.99 -11.79
N GLU A 79 2.93 4.50 -10.82
CA GLU A 79 2.78 4.11 -9.42
C GLU A 79 1.68 4.99 -8.80
N ALA A 80 0.68 4.35 -8.23
CA ALA A 80 -0.32 5.01 -7.41
C ALA A 80 0.06 4.86 -5.93
N SER A 81 -0.21 5.88 -5.14
CA SER A 81 -0.02 5.85 -3.69
C SER A 81 -1.16 6.54 -2.97
N ASP A 82 -1.61 5.96 -1.86
CA ASP A 82 -2.62 6.55 -0.98
C ASP A 82 -2.09 6.69 0.44
N ASP A 83 -2.48 7.76 1.12
CA ASP A 83 -2.20 7.94 2.55
C ASP A 83 -3.37 7.42 3.39
N ILE A 84 -3.05 6.62 4.41
CA ILE A 84 -4.00 6.10 5.39
C ILE A 84 -3.55 6.45 6.81
N THR A 85 -4.50 6.51 7.74
CA THR A 85 -4.23 6.69 9.17
C THR A 85 -4.18 5.34 9.86
N VAL A 86 -3.02 5.03 10.44
CA VAL A 86 -2.77 3.75 11.10
C VAL A 86 -2.06 3.95 12.43
N ARG A 87 -2.36 3.08 13.38
CA ARG A 87 -1.57 2.96 14.60
C ARG A 87 -0.50 1.91 14.38
N ILE A 88 0.76 2.24 14.69
CA ILE A 88 1.91 1.37 14.39
C ILE A 88 2.54 0.88 15.69
N TYR A 89 2.73 -0.43 15.79
CA TYR A 89 3.41 -1.10 16.89
C TYR A 89 4.70 -1.75 16.39
N TRP A 90 5.81 -1.22 16.90
CA TRP A 90 7.16 -1.67 16.57
C TRP A 90 7.62 -2.85 17.42
N GLU A 91 7.31 -2.80 18.72
CA GLU A 91 7.76 -3.83 19.64
C GLU A 91 6.74 -4.96 19.73
N LYS A 92 7.23 -6.20 19.57
CA LYS A 92 6.41 -7.42 19.68
C LYS A 92 5.63 -7.52 20.98
N LYS A 93 6.16 -6.98 22.08
CA LYS A 93 5.51 -6.98 23.40
C LYS A 93 4.18 -6.23 23.44
N PHE A 94 3.99 -5.27 22.54
CA PHE A 94 2.76 -4.48 22.43
C PHE A 94 1.84 -4.98 21.32
N TRP A 95 2.21 -6.05 20.63
CA TRP A 95 1.36 -6.60 19.59
C TRP A 95 0.11 -7.20 20.21
N VAL A 96 -1.01 -6.93 19.53
CA VAL A 96 -2.28 -7.59 19.82
C VAL A 96 -2.13 -9.07 19.49
N ASP A 97 -2.43 -9.92 20.47
CA ASP A 97 -2.59 -11.35 20.25
C ASP A 97 -3.86 -11.63 19.44
N VAL A 98 -3.68 -12.10 18.21
CA VAL A 98 -4.77 -12.48 17.29
C VAL A 98 -5.11 -13.97 17.36
N GLY A 99 -4.50 -14.74 18.28
CA GLY A 99 -4.74 -16.17 18.48
C GLY A 99 -4.20 -17.09 17.38
N ALA A 100 -3.61 -16.53 16.32
CA ALA A 100 -2.94 -17.26 15.25
C ALA A 100 -1.42 -17.11 15.37
N PRO A 101 -0.63 -18.22 15.34
CA PRO A 101 0.82 -18.13 15.36
C PRO A 101 1.31 -17.62 13.99
N ILE A 102 1.48 -16.31 13.89
CA ILE A 102 2.12 -15.68 12.73
C ILE A 102 3.56 -15.40 13.13
N ASP A 103 4.47 -16.17 12.54
CA ASP A 103 5.90 -15.95 12.74
C ASP A 103 6.35 -14.77 11.86
N VAL A 104 6.37 -13.58 12.45
CA VAL A 104 6.88 -12.38 11.80
C VAL A 104 8.37 -12.22 12.17
N PRO A 105 9.28 -12.15 11.17
CA PRO A 105 10.71 -11.97 11.40
C PRO A 105 11.05 -10.76 12.27
N ASP A 106 12.27 -10.74 12.80
CA ASP A 106 12.75 -9.61 13.58
C ASP A 106 12.76 -8.31 12.76
N GLY A 107 12.36 -7.20 13.38
CA GLY A 107 12.13 -5.93 12.68
C GLY A 107 10.82 -5.83 11.88
N GLY A 108 9.90 -6.78 12.03
CA GLY A 108 8.51 -6.63 11.59
C GLY A 108 7.72 -5.63 12.44
N LEU A 109 6.55 -5.21 11.96
CA LEU A 109 5.64 -4.32 12.69
C LEU A 109 4.20 -4.79 12.58
N GLN A 110 3.37 -4.38 13.54
CA GLN A 110 1.93 -4.59 13.51
C GLN A 110 1.23 -3.24 13.38
N THR A 111 0.27 -3.13 12.49
CA THR A 111 -0.57 -1.92 12.35
C THR A 111 -2.01 -2.21 12.67
N ILE A 112 -2.69 -1.23 13.28
CA ILE A 112 -4.14 -1.22 13.42
C ILE A 112 -4.68 -0.08 12.55
N ALA A 113 -5.55 -0.42 11.60
CA ALA A 113 -6.20 0.51 10.69
C ALA A 113 -7.72 0.40 10.80
N TYR A 114 -8.45 1.32 10.17
CA TYR A 114 -9.90 1.16 10.00
C TYR A 114 -10.22 0.04 9.02
N LEU A 115 -11.32 -0.69 9.26
CA LEU A 115 -11.76 -1.75 8.36
C LEU A 115 -12.08 -1.23 6.96
N THR A 116 -12.48 0.03 6.81
CA THR A 116 -12.73 0.69 5.52
C THR A 116 -11.49 0.76 4.64
N ASP A 117 -10.30 0.78 5.23
CA ASP A 117 -9.01 0.81 4.51
C ASP A 117 -8.45 -0.59 4.27
N LEU A 118 -9.16 -1.65 4.65
CA LEU A 118 -8.77 -3.04 4.40
C LEU A 118 -8.47 -3.25 2.93
N GLU A 119 -9.38 -2.88 2.03
CA GLU A 119 -9.19 -3.09 0.59
C GLU A 119 -7.92 -2.41 0.05
N LYS A 120 -7.57 -1.25 0.59
CA LYS A 120 -6.35 -0.51 0.22
C LYS A 120 -5.11 -1.27 0.70
N ILE A 121 -5.14 -1.73 1.95
CA ILE A 121 -4.06 -2.53 2.55
C ILE A 121 -3.88 -3.86 1.78
N GLU A 122 -4.95 -4.50 1.33
CA GLU A 122 -4.86 -5.76 0.59
C GLU A 122 -4.30 -5.59 -0.82
N LYS A 123 -4.58 -4.46 -1.47
CA LYS A 123 -4.13 -4.13 -2.82
C LYS A 123 -2.71 -3.54 -2.85
N CYS A 124 -2.20 -3.06 -1.72
CA CYS A 124 -0.88 -2.42 -1.67
C CYS A 124 0.26 -3.43 -1.90
N LYS A 125 1.35 -2.95 -2.50
CA LYS A 125 2.60 -3.70 -2.68
C LYS A 125 3.48 -3.58 -1.45
N TYR A 126 3.60 -2.36 -0.91
CA TYR A 126 4.29 -2.10 0.35
C TYR A 126 3.75 -0.84 1.02
N MET A 127 3.95 -0.76 2.33
CA MET A 127 3.66 0.42 3.14
C MET A 127 4.96 1.14 3.50
N ILE A 128 4.91 2.46 3.45
CA ILE A 128 5.92 3.37 3.99
C ILE A 128 5.28 4.14 5.16
N PRO A 129 5.71 3.90 6.39
CA PRO A 129 5.21 4.65 7.53
C PRO A 129 5.82 6.07 7.57
N LYS A 130 4.98 7.10 7.72
CA LYS A 130 5.42 8.51 7.86
C LYS A 130 5.53 8.84 9.35
N TYR A 131 6.67 9.40 9.74
CA TYR A 131 6.95 9.75 11.13
C TYR A 131 7.47 11.17 11.19
N ASP A 132 6.95 11.99 12.10
CA ASP A 132 7.39 13.36 12.44
C ASP A 132 8.94 13.50 12.53
N GLY A 133 9.63 13.54 11.39
CA GLY A 133 11.09 13.64 11.26
C GLY A 133 11.92 12.35 11.28
N ILE A 134 11.39 11.18 11.66
CA ILE A 134 12.17 9.91 11.70
C ILE A 134 12.30 9.25 10.32
N GLU A 135 11.42 9.63 9.38
CA GLU A 135 11.52 9.26 7.97
C GLU A 135 12.88 9.62 7.33
N ASN A 136 13.68 10.52 7.94
CA ASN A 136 15.05 10.82 7.55
C ASN A 136 16.12 9.81 8.03
N TYR A 137 15.83 8.99 9.05
CA TYR A 137 16.77 8.00 9.61
C TYR A 137 16.53 6.59 9.09
N HIS A 138 15.29 6.31 8.69
CA HIS A 138 14.86 5.04 8.08
C HIS A 138 14.21 5.26 6.72
N VAL A 139 14.84 6.10 5.90
CA VAL A 139 14.37 6.65 4.59
C VAL A 139 13.81 5.58 3.63
N ASN A 140 14.19 4.32 3.79
CA ASN A 140 13.81 3.22 2.91
C ASN A 140 13.17 2.03 3.62
N ALA A 141 12.62 2.21 4.82
CA ALA A 141 11.93 1.14 5.54
C ALA A 141 10.59 0.82 4.86
N ARG A 142 10.67 -0.08 3.87
CA ARG A 142 9.51 -0.61 3.13
C ARG A 142 9.04 -1.88 3.82
N TYR A 143 7.74 -1.95 4.04
CA TYR A 143 7.10 -3.06 4.72
C TYR A 143 6.13 -3.75 3.78
N GLU A 144 6.30 -5.05 3.59
CA GLU A 144 5.33 -5.89 2.88
C GLU A 144 4.43 -6.55 3.91
N ARG A 145 3.20 -6.79 3.54
CA ARG A 145 2.27 -7.55 4.38
C ARG A 145 2.82 -8.97 4.60
N ALA A 146 2.86 -9.42 5.85
CA ALA A 146 3.37 -10.73 6.24
C ALA A 146 2.30 -11.83 6.24
N GLY A 147 1.01 -11.49 6.12
CA GLY A 147 -0.09 -12.45 6.13
C GLY A 147 -1.45 -11.79 5.91
N VAL A 148 -2.53 -12.52 6.17
CA VAL A 148 -3.89 -11.98 6.07
C VAL A 148 -4.12 -10.95 7.18
N SER A 149 -4.96 -9.96 6.90
CA SER A 149 -5.36 -8.96 7.89
C SER A 149 -6.52 -9.49 8.75
N PHE A 150 -6.46 -9.27 10.07
CA PHE A 150 -7.43 -9.81 11.02
C PHE A 150 -8.41 -8.73 11.47
N PRO A 151 -9.72 -8.88 11.28
CA PRO A 151 -10.69 -7.93 11.79
C PRO A 151 -10.70 -7.99 13.32
N GLN A 152 -10.58 -6.82 13.96
CA GLN A 152 -10.62 -6.69 15.40
C GLN A 152 -11.58 -5.57 15.80
N GLY A 153 -12.39 -5.83 16.82
CA GLY A 153 -13.29 -4.83 17.38
C GLY A 153 -14.33 -5.46 18.29
N PHE A 154 -14.90 -4.63 19.16
CA PHE A 154 -16.06 -5.03 19.94
C PHE A 154 -17.27 -5.14 19.02
N LYS A 155 -18.06 -6.22 19.13
CA LYS A 155 -19.30 -6.38 18.35
C LYS A 155 -20.29 -5.22 18.55
N GLN A 156 -20.18 -4.50 19.66
CA GLN A 156 -21.01 -3.35 20.04
C GLN A 156 -20.47 -2.01 19.51
N ASN A 157 -19.22 -1.95 19.02
CA ASN A 157 -18.67 -0.73 18.43
C ASN A 157 -18.96 -0.73 16.92
N GLU A 158 -19.50 0.38 16.42
CA GLU A 158 -19.77 0.58 15.00
C GLU A 158 -18.46 0.73 14.20
N THR A 159 -17.44 1.34 14.81
CA THR A 159 -16.10 1.44 14.23
C THR A 159 -15.35 0.12 14.41
N LYS A 160 -15.04 -0.50 13.27
CA LYS A 160 -14.28 -1.74 13.22
C LYS A 160 -12.86 -1.45 12.79
N TYR A 161 -11.93 -2.16 13.42
CA TYR A 161 -10.52 -2.06 13.14
C TYR A 161 -10.02 -3.34 12.47
N VAL A 162 -8.86 -3.23 11.85
CA VAL A 162 -8.17 -4.36 11.27
C VAL A 162 -6.71 -4.34 11.70
N VAL A 163 -6.23 -5.49 12.14
CA VAL A 163 -4.83 -5.72 12.49
C VAL A 163 -4.13 -6.32 11.29
N THR A 164 -3.02 -5.71 10.88
CA THR A 164 -2.18 -6.23 9.80
C THR A 164 -0.75 -6.38 10.29
N PHE A 165 -0.14 -7.51 9.96
CA PHE A 165 1.27 -7.78 10.24
C PHE A 165 2.10 -7.47 9.01
N TRP A 166 3.27 -6.90 9.23
CA TRP A 166 4.17 -6.49 8.18
C TRP A 166 5.59 -6.97 8.44
N LYS A 167 6.24 -7.44 7.38
CA LYS A 167 7.66 -7.80 7.34
C LYS A 167 8.44 -6.70 6.62
N ARG A 168 9.66 -6.44 7.08
CA ARG A 168 10.55 -5.49 6.43
C ARG A 168 11.12 -6.11 5.16
N ILE A 169 11.06 -5.39 4.04
CA ILE A 169 11.61 -5.85 2.73
C ILE A 169 13.08 -5.48 2.61
N ASN A 170 13.49 -4.35 3.20
CA ASN A 170 14.86 -3.86 3.16
C ASN A 170 15.54 -4.10 4.50
N GLY A 171 16.05 -5.31 4.68
CA GLY A 171 16.98 -5.73 5.72
C GLY A 171 18.13 -6.49 5.08
#